data_AF-A0A1M6ZCZ7-F1
#
_entry.id   AF-A0A1M6ZCZ7-F1
#
_cell.length_a   1.000
_cell.length_b   1.000
_cell.length_c   1.000
_cell.angle_alpha   90.00
_cell.angle_beta   90.00
_cell.angle_gamma   90.00
#
_symmetry.space_group_name_H-M   'P 1'
#
loop_
_entity.id
_entity.type
_entity.pdbx_description
1 polymer ?
#
loop_
_entity_poly.entity_id
_entity_poly.type
_entity_poly.pdbx_seq_one_letter_code
_entity_poly.pdbx_strand_id
1 'polypeptide(L)'
;MADDRLDILSISERWTREGRKVALATVIETWGSAPRPIGSHLVIDAEGRFEGSVSGGCVEGAVVSEAIDVIETGKPVTLEFGVADETAWRVGLSCGGRIGVYVEPVTANAA
;
A
#
# COMPACT_ATOMS: atom_id res chain seq x y z
N MET A 1 -3.39 22.77 -8.33
CA MET A 1 -2.70 22.79 -7.03
C MET A 1 -2.03 21.44 -6.88
N ALA A 2 -0.76 21.33 -7.28
CA ALA A 2 0.02 20.13 -7.04
C ALA A 2 0.45 20.21 -5.57
N ASP A 3 -0.13 19.33 -4.76
CA ASP A 3 0.13 19.24 -3.32
C ASP A 3 1.63 18.96 -3.11
N ASP A 4 2.29 19.83 -2.35
CA ASP A 4 3.70 19.81 -1.99
C ASP A 4 3.98 18.74 -0.92
N ARG A 5 3.47 17.53 -1.18
CA ARG A 5 3.57 16.34 -0.35
C ARG A 5 4.36 15.34 -1.18
N LEU A 6 5.68 15.35 -0.99
CA LEU A 6 6.68 14.48 -1.63
C LEU A 6 6.06 13.31 -2.40
N ASP A 7 6.26 13.31 -3.72
CA ASP A 7 5.92 12.19 -4.58
C ASP A 7 6.50 10.89 -3.98
N ILE A 8 5.62 9.92 -3.68
CA ILE A 8 6.00 8.66 -3.02
C ILE A 8 7.05 7.90 -3.85
N LEU A 9 7.01 8.04 -5.17
CA LEU A 9 8.02 7.46 -6.05
C LEU A 9 9.38 8.14 -5.85
N SER A 10 9.42 9.46 -5.72
CA SER A 10 10.63 10.20 -5.37
C SER A 10 11.19 9.81 -3.99
N ILE A 11 10.32 9.50 -3.02
CA ILE A 11 10.75 8.98 -1.70
C ILE A 11 11.37 7.58 -1.87
N SER A 12 10.72 6.69 -2.62
CA SER A 12 11.26 5.35 -2.88
C SER A 12 12.62 5.40 -3.54
N GLU A 13 12.81 6.26 -4.55
CA GLU A 13 14.09 6.45 -5.22
C GLU A 13 15.15 6.92 -4.23
N ARG A 14 14.84 7.95 -3.42
CA ARG A 14 15.77 8.46 -2.41
C ARG A 14 16.18 7.36 -1.43
N TRP A 15 15.23 6.60 -0.89
CA TRP A 15 15.52 5.53 0.07
C TRP A 15 16.37 4.42 -0.56
N THR A 16 16.09 4.03 -1.80
CA THR A 16 16.94 3.08 -2.53
C THR A 16 18.35 3.63 -2.74
N ARG A 17 18.51 4.93 -3.08
CA ARG A 17 19.82 5.59 -3.21
C ARG A 17 20.59 5.71 -1.89
N GLU A 18 19.89 5.74 -0.77
CA GLU A 18 20.46 5.65 0.58
C GLU A 18 20.87 4.21 0.98
N GLY A 19 20.66 3.23 0.09
CA GLY A 19 21.00 1.82 0.33
C GLY A 19 19.95 1.07 1.15
N ARG A 20 18.75 1.64 1.35
CA ARG A 20 17.65 0.96 2.03
C ARG A 20 17.01 -0.04 1.07
N LYS A 21 16.63 -1.20 1.59
CA LYS A 21 15.72 -2.11 0.89
C LYS A 21 14.29 -1.62 1.10
N VAL A 22 13.54 -1.56 0.01
CA VAL A 22 12.24 -0.87 -0.04
C VAL A 22 11.25 -1.74 -0.81
N ALA A 23 9.98 -1.68 -0.41
CA ALA A 23 8.84 -2.14 -1.19
C ALA A 23 7.86 -0.99 -1.44
N LEU A 24 7.15 -1.10 -2.57
CA LEU A 24 6.07 -0.21 -2.94
C LEU A 24 4.76 -0.98 -2.86
N ALA A 25 3.80 -0.42 -2.13
CA ALA A 25 2.44 -0.91 -2.06
C ALA A 25 1.51 0.05 -2.83
N THR A 26 0.73 -0.49 -3.75
CA THR A 26 -0.10 0.27 -4.69
C THR A 26 -1.53 -0.25 -4.65
N VAL A 27 -2.50 0.66 -4.45
CA VAL A 27 -3.92 0.31 -4.62
C VAL A 27 -4.16 0.03 -6.10
N ILE A 28 -4.45 -1.21 -6.46
CA ILE A 28 -4.69 -1.62 -7.86
C ILE A 28 -6.18 -1.73 -8.18
N GLU A 29 -7.02 -1.94 -7.18
CA GLU A 29 -8.46 -2.10 -7.35
C GLU A 29 -9.22 -1.55 -6.16
N THR A 30 -10.44 -1.05 -6.41
CA THR A 30 -11.35 -0.54 -5.38
C THR A 30 -12.79 -0.93 -5.71
N TRP A 31 -13.56 -1.32 -4.70
CA TRP A 31 -15.01 -1.57 -4.82
C TRP A 31 -15.75 -0.80 -3.74
N GLY A 32 -16.97 -0.34 -4.04
CA GLY A 32 -17.78 0.44 -3.11
C GLY A 32 -17.12 1.76 -2.70
N SER A 33 -17.37 2.19 -1.46
CA SER A 33 -16.81 3.43 -0.93
C SER A 33 -15.43 3.21 -0.31
N ALA A 34 -14.47 2.77 -1.14
CA ALA A 34 -13.08 2.60 -0.75
C ALA A 34 -12.45 3.93 -0.29
N PRO A 35 -11.61 3.93 0.75
CA PRO A 35 -11.11 5.17 1.37
C PRO A 35 -9.98 5.86 0.60
N ARG A 36 -9.34 5.18 -0.35
CA ARG A 36 -8.28 5.71 -1.22
C ARG A 36 -8.52 5.28 -2.67
N PRO A 37 -8.20 6.13 -3.66
CA PRO A 37 -8.31 5.78 -5.08
C PRO A 37 -7.22 4.79 -5.53
N ILE A 38 -7.50 4.09 -6.62
CA ILE A 38 -6.50 3.33 -7.39
C ILE A 38 -5.31 4.23 -7.72
N GLY A 39 -4.09 3.69 -7.61
CA GLY A 39 -2.84 4.43 -7.75
C GLY A 39 -2.40 5.18 -6.50
N SER A 40 -3.08 4.97 -5.35
CA SER A 40 -2.53 5.41 -4.07
C SER A 40 -1.35 4.52 -3.68
N HIS A 41 -0.27 5.16 -3.23
CA HIS A 41 0.98 4.49 -2.90
C HIS A 41 1.31 4.59 -1.42
N LEU A 42 2.03 3.58 -0.95
CA LEU A 42 2.69 3.51 0.33
C LEU A 42 4.09 2.92 0.07
N VAL A 43 5.14 3.62 0.46
CA VAL A 43 6.52 3.12 0.40
C VAL A 43 6.92 2.63 1.79
N ILE A 44 7.55 1.46 1.87
CA ILE A 44 7.93 0.80 3.14
C ILE A 44 9.38 0.34 3.03
N ASP A 45 10.18 0.51 4.09
CA ASP A 45 11.52 -0.09 4.17
C ASP A 45 11.57 -1.35 5.04
N ALA A 46 12.73 -2.02 5.02
CA ALA A 46 12.96 -3.24 5.82
C ALA A 46 12.88 -3.04 7.35
N GLU A 47 12.91 -1.79 7.83
CA GLU A 47 12.73 -1.46 9.26
C GLU A 47 11.26 -1.16 9.61
N GLY A 48 10.35 -1.25 8.63
CA GLY A 48 8.93 -0.96 8.79
C GLY A 48 8.59 0.54 8.78
N ARG A 49 9.54 1.42 8.44
CA ARG A 49 9.27 2.85 8.23
C ARG A 49 8.51 3.02 6.92
N PHE A 50 7.46 3.83 6.92
CA PHE A 50 6.65 4.03 5.73
C PHE A 50 6.22 5.48 5.51
N GLU A 51 5.96 5.82 4.25
CA GLU A 51 5.41 7.11 3.81
C GLU A 51 4.31 6.88 2.78
N GLY A 52 3.26 7.71 2.80
CA GLY A 52 2.08 7.52 1.95
C GLY A 52 0.93 6.80 2.66
N SER A 53 -0.05 6.31 1.91
CA SER A 53 -1.24 5.66 2.48
C SER A 53 -2.05 4.95 1.40
N VAL A 54 -2.49 3.73 1.71
CA VAL A 54 -3.40 2.94 0.86
C VAL A 54 -4.82 2.85 1.41
N SER A 55 -5.06 3.24 2.66
CA SER A 55 -6.41 3.25 3.24
C SER A 55 -6.76 4.42 4.16
N GLY A 56 -5.77 5.06 4.77
CA GLY A 56 -5.97 6.14 5.75
C GLY A 56 -5.80 5.72 7.20
N GLY A 57 -5.29 4.51 7.47
CA GLY A 57 -4.79 4.09 8.79
C GLY A 57 -5.19 2.66 9.21
N CYS A 58 -6.23 2.07 8.62
CA CYS A 58 -6.81 0.82 9.14
C CYS A 58 -6.03 -0.44 8.71
N VAL A 59 -5.45 -0.45 7.50
CA VAL A 59 -4.77 -1.66 6.96
C VAL A 59 -3.28 -1.46 6.73
N GLU A 60 -2.76 -0.25 6.95
CA GLU A 60 -1.35 0.09 6.77
C GLU A 60 -0.42 -0.86 7.56
N GLY A 61 -0.80 -1.25 8.79
CA GLY A 61 -0.01 -2.20 9.58
C GLY A 61 0.14 -3.58 8.92
N ALA A 62 -0.93 -4.13 8.35
CA ALA A 62 -0.89 -5.41 7.64
C ALA A 62 -0.07 -5.32 6.35
N VAL A 63 -0.22 -4.21 5.61
CA VAL A 63 0.57 -3.95 4.40
C VAL A 63 2.06 -3.80 4.73
N VAL A 64 2.42 -3.15 5.83
CA VAL A 64 3.81 -3.02 6.29
C VAL A 64 4.41 -4.37 6.65
N SER A 65 3.67 -5.24 7.36
CA SER A 65 4.15 -6.59 7.68
C SER A 65 4.45 -7.41 6.43
N GLU A 66 3.52 -7.44 5.47
CA GLU A 66 3.72 -8.16 4.20
C GLU A 66 4.82 -7.53 3.35
N ALA A 67 4.96 -6.20 3.37
CA ALA A 67 6.04 -5.52 2.65
C ALA A 67 7.43 -5.92 3.16
N ILE A 68 7.60 -6.16 4.46
CA ILE A 68 8.86 -6.65 5.02
C ILE A 68 9.18 -8.05 4.44
N ASP A 69 8.20 -8.95 4.40
CA ASP A 69 8.37 -10.29 3.82
C ASP A 69 8.67 -10.22 2.30
N VAL A 70 8.01 -9.32 1.57
CA VAL A 70 8.28 -9.05 0.14
C VAL A 70 9.71 -8.55 -0.07
N ILE A 71 10.21 -7.67 0.82
CA ILE A 71 11.59 -7.17 0.77
C ILE A 71 12.60 -8.30 1.00
N GLU A 72 12.32 -9.19 1.95
CA GLU A 72 13.20 -10.32 2.26
C GLU A 72 13.22 -11.37 1.16
N THR A 73 12.05 -11.71 0.62
CA THR A 73 11.88 -12.79 -0.36
C THR A 73 12.09 -12.35 -1.80
N GLY A 74 11.94 -11.05 -2.08
CA GLY A 74 11.92 -10.49 -3.44
C GLY A 74 10.69 -10.91 -4.26
N LYS A 75 9.65 -11.46 -3.62
CA LYS A 75 8.45 -11.97 -4.29
C LYS A 75 7.27 -11.03 -4.06
N PRO A 76 6.68 -10.44 -5.12
CA PRO A 76 5.50 -9.60 -4.98
C PRO A 76 4.27 -10.38 -4.51
N VAL A 77 3.34 -9.68 -3.87
CA VAL A 77 2.06 -10.23 -3.39
C VAL A 77 0.91 -9.25 -3.65
N THR A 78 -0.29 -9.78 -3.84
CA THR A 78 -1.53 -8.99 -3.85
C THR A 78 -2.32 -9.29 -2.57
N LEU A 79 -2.69 -8.23 -1.86
CA LEU A 79 -3.49 -8.28 -0.64
C LEU A 79 -4.88 -7.74 -0.93
N GLU A 80 -5.89 -8.38 -0.36
CA GLU A 80 -7.28 -7.92 -0.47
C GLU A 80 -7.83 -7.56 0.91
N PHE A 81 -8.35 -6.35 1.05
CA PHE A 81 -8.91 -5.84 2.29
C PHE A 81 -10.35 -5.37 2.08
N GLY A 82 -11.29 -5.89 2.86
CA GLY A 82 -12.69 -5.49 2.83
C GLY A 82 -13.46 -6.07 4.01
N VAL A 83 -14.66 -5.57 4.26
CA VAL A 83 -15.51 -6.11 5.32
C VAL A 83 -16.11 -7.43 4.84
N ALA A 84 -15.66 -8.53 5.45
CA ALA A 84 -16.18 -9.87 5.22
C ALA A 84 -17.54 -10.05 5.94
N ASP A 85 -18.59 -9.35 5.53
CA ASP A 85 -19.93 -9.77 5.92
C ASP A 85 -21.00 -9.27 4.95
N GLU A 86 -21.31 -10.07 3.94
CA GLU A 86 -22.51 -9.90 3.13
C GLU A 86 -23.80 -10.07 3.97
N THR A 87 -23.70 -10.59 5.20
CA THR A 87 -24.83 -10.73 6.14
C THR A 87 -25.09 -9.48 7.00
N ALA A 88 -24.15 -8.53 7.06
CA ALA A 88 -24.31 -7.28 7.82
C ALA A 88 -25.03 -6.16 7.04
N TRP A 89 -25.52 -6.44 5.83
CA TRP A 89 -26.22 -5.47 4.97
C TRP A 89 -27.63 -5.08 5.44
N ARG A 90 -28.22 -5.78 6.42
CA ARG A 90 -29.58 -5.48 6.89
C ARG A 90 -29.70 -4.30 7.86
N VAL A 91 -28.59 -3.69 8.28
CA VAL A 91 -28.62 -2.63 9.32
C VAL A 91 -27.60 -1.52 9.04
N GLY A 92 -27.73 -0.85 7.89
CA GLY A 92 -27.35 0.55 7.66
C GLY A 92 -26.09 1.12 8.35
N LEU A 93 -24.92 0.47 8.24
CA LEU A 93 -23.64 1.04 8.70
C LEU A 93 -22.61 1.09 7.56
N SER A 94 -22.22 2.32 7.23
CA SER A 94 -21.22 2.82 6.28
C SER A 94 -19.83 2.19 6.53
N CYS A 95 -19.13 1.54 5.61
CA CYS A 95 -18.63 2.10 4.35
C CYS A 95 -18.47 1.08 3.20
N GLY A 96 -18.92 -0.17 3.33
CA GLY A 96 -19.15 -1.13 2.22
C GLY A 96 -18.04 -1.33 1.17
N GLY A 97 -16.80 -0.95 1.44
CA GLY A 97 -15.73 -0.88 0.45
C GLY A 97 -14.69 -1.99 0.58
N ARG A 98 -14.04 -2.32 -0.54
CA ARG A 98 -12.90 -3.24 -0.62
C ARG A 98 -11.78 -2.61 -1.42
N ILE A 99 -10.54 -2.93 -1.10
CA ILE A 99 -9.35 -2.56 -1.88
C ILE A 99 -8.48 -3.77 -2.17
N GLY A 100 -7.87 -3.78 -3.35
CA GLY A 100 -6.76 -4.66 -3.72
C GLY A 100 -5.47 -3.85 -3.67
N VAL A 101 -4.45 -4.35 -2.97
CA VAL A 101 -3.14 -3.71 -2.82
C VAL A 101 -2.07 -4.65 -3.34
N TYR A 102 -1.35 -4.23 -4.38
CA TYR A 102 -0.18 -4.93 -4.89
C TYR A 102 1.07 -4.43 -4.16
N VAL A 103 1.88 -5.35 -3.65
CA VAL A 103 3.11 -5.05 -2.93
C VAL A 103 4.28 -5.69 -3.68
N GLU A 104 5.24 -4.87 -4.08
CA GLU A 104 6.42 -5.31 -4.84
C GLU A 104 7.72 -4.73 -4.27
N PRO A 105 8.84 -5.47 -4.35
CA PRO A 105 10.13 -4.94 -3.95
C PRO A 105 10.62 -3.91 -4.97
N VAL A 106 11.14 -2.78 -4.51
CA VAL A 106 11.79 -1.80 -5.38
C VAL A 106 13.20 -2.30 -5.67
N THR A 107 13.37 -2.92 -6.83
CA THR A 107 14.69 -3.26 -7.35
C THR A 107 15.23 -2.08 -8.14
N ALA A 108 16.50 -1.72 -7.92
CA ALA A 108 17.17 -0.83 -8.84
C ALA A 108 17.22 -1.55 -10.19
N ASN A 109 16.45 -1.08 -11.17
CA ASN A 109 16.61 -1.57 -12.53
C ASN A 109 18.03 -1.22 -12.97
N ALA A 110 18.86 -2.23 -13.16
CA ALA A 110 20.09 -2.07 -13.92
C ALA A 110 19.71 -2.06 -15.41
N ALA A 111 19.32 -0.87 -15.91
CA ALA A 111 19.46 -0.38 -17.29
C ALA A 111 18.46 0.74 -17.58
#